data_AF-A0A8C7MZK5-F1
#
_entry.id   AF-A0A8C7MZK5-F1
#
_cell.length_a   1.000
_cell.length_b   1.000
_cell.length_c   1.000
_cell.angle_alpha   90.00
_cell.angle_beta   90.00
_cell.angle_gamma   90.00
#
_symmetry.space_group_name_H-M   'P 1'
#
loop_
_entity.id
_entity.type
_entity.pdbx_description
1 polymer ?
#
loop_
_entity_poly.entity_id
_entity_poly.type
_entity_poly.pdbx_seq_one_letter_code
_entity_poly.pdbx_strand_id
1 'polypeptide(L)'
;MWGLIAQGVHCSDCGLNVHKQCSKLVPSDCQPDLRRIKKVFSCDLTTLVKAHNTTRPMVVDMCIKEIELRGLQSEGLYRVSGFSEHIEDVRLAFDRDGEKADISANVYNDINIIAGALKLYLRDLPIPVITFHVYSKFIQAAKMPNPDTRLEAIHEGLLLLPPAHYETLRYLMMHLKKVTMFEKDNFMNSENLGIVFGPTLMQPPEQNALATLNDMRHQKLIIQLLIEHEDVLF
;
A
#
# COMPACT_ATOMS: atom_id res chain seq x y z
N MET A 1 -27.81 -26.70 2.40
CA MET A 1 -28.54 -25.42 2.26
C MET A 1 -30.06 -25.69 2.21
N TRP A 2 -30.78 -25.52 3.33
CA TRP A 2 -32.26 -25.47 3.40
C TRP A 2 -32.75 -24.15 4.04
N GLY A 3 -33.79 -23.50 3.51
CA GLY A 3 -34.36 -22.21 4.00
C GLY A 3 -34.69 -21.18 2.90
N LEU A 4 -35.60 -20.21 3.10
CA LEU A 4 -36.02 -19.32 2.00
C LEU A 4 -35.14 -18.08 1.76
N ILE A 5 -34.28 -17.64 2.71
CA ILE A 5 -33.44 -16.42 2.56
C ILE A 5 -32.10 -16.59 3.32
N ALA A 6 -30.97 -16.27 2.68
CA ALA A 6 -29.60 -16.14 3.22
C ALA A 6 -29.00 -17.34 3.99
N GLN A 7 -28.71 -18.46 3.29
CA GLN A 7 -28.26 -19.70 3.92
C GLN A 7 -26.74 -19.97 3.94
N GLY A 8 -25.93 -19.02 3.48
CA GLY A 8 -24.49 -19.24 3.32
C GLY A 8 -23.72 -17.93 3.20
N VAL A 9 -22.40 -18.06 3.18
CA VAL A 9 -21.47 -17.00 2.81
C VAL A 9 -20.88 -17.32 1.45
N HIS A 10 -20.68 -16.28 0.66
CA HIS A 10 -20.11 -16.33 -0.67
C HIS A 10 -18.80 -15.55 -0.67
N CYS A 11 -17.72 -16.15 -1.16
CA CYS A 11 -16.46 -15.46 -1.37
C CYS A 11 -16.54 -14.62 -2.66
N SER A 12 -16.36 -13.30 -2.54
CA SER A 12 -16.31 -12.37 -3.66
C SER A 12 -15.23 -12.72 -4.67
N ASP A 13 -14.13 -13.31 -4.21
CA ASP A 13 -12.89 -13.42 -4.97
C ASP A 13 -12.85 -14.70 -5.81
N CYS A 14 -13.01 -15.87 -5.18
CA CYS A 14 -12.99 -17.17 -5.87
C CYS A 14 -14.39 -17.73 -6.18
N GLY A 15 -15.45 -17.13 -5.63
CA GLY A 15 -16.81 -17.59 -5.85
C GLY A 15 -17.25 -18.78 -4.98
N LEU A 16 -16.41 -19.22 -4.03
CA LEU A 16 -16.73 -20.31 -3.11
C LEU A 16 -18.00 -19.99 -2.30
N ASN A 17 -18.93 -20.95 -2.23
CA ASN A 17 -20.14 -20.87 -1.41
C ASN A 17 -20.07 -21.90 -0.30
N VAL A 18 -20.18 -21.46 0.96
CA VAL A 18 -20.16 -22.35 2.13
C VAL A 18 -21.21 -21.92 3.15
N HIS A 19 -21.61 -22.83 4.03
CA HIS A 19 -22.45 -22.45 5.17
C HIS A 19 -21.67 -21.52 6.12
N LYS A 20 -22.36 -20.61 6.81
CA LYS A 20 -21.75 -19.64 7.75
C LYS A 20 -20.92 -20.28 8.86
N GLN A 21 -21.27 -21.49 9.30
CA GLN A 21 -20.49 -22.23 10.31
C GLN A 21 -19.27 -22.92 9.69
N CYS A 22 -19.41 -23.44 8.47
CA CYS A 22 -18.34 -24.09 7.73
C CYS A 22 -17.26 -23.10 7.28
N SER A 23 -17.59 -21.82 7.07
CA SER A 23 -16.63 -20.81 6.62
C SER A 23 -15.44 -20.63 7.57
N LYS A 24 -15.61 -20.93 8.86
CA LYS A 24 -14.53 -20.88 9.86
C LYS A 24 -13.53 -22.04 9.73
N LEU A 25 -13.92 -23.11 9.02
CA LEU A 25 -13.11 -24.31 8.81
C LEU A 25 -12.50 -24.36 7.40
N VAL A 26 -12.87 -23.41 6.53
CA VAL A 26 -12.31 -23.32 5.18
C VAL A 26 -10.83 -22.95 5.30
N PRO A 27 -9.92 -23.74 4.70
CA PRO A 27 -8.50 -23.39 4.64
C PRO A 27 -8.26 -22.04 3.97
N SER A 28 -7.14 -21.38 4.28
CA SER A 28 -6.77 -20.09 3.70
C SER A 28 -6.14 -20.22 2.31
N ASP A 29 -6.73 -21.03 1.42
CA ASP A 29 -6.22 -21.41 0.10
C ASP A 29 -7.01 -20.80 -1.07
N CYS A 30 -7.74 -19.70 -0.83
CA CYS A 30 -8.49 -18.98 -1.86
C CYS A 30 -7.63 -18.66 -3.10
N GLN A 31 -8.12 -19.09 -4.27
CA GLN A 31 -7.62 -18.76 -5.60
C GLN A 31 -8.64 -17.85 -6.31
N PRO A 32 -8.41 -16.52 -6.34
CA PRO A 32 -9.35 -15.58 -6.95
C PRO A 32 -9.55 -15.82 -8.46
N ASP A 33 -10.79 -15.69 -8.93
CA ASP A 33 -11.14 -15.77 -10.35
C ASP A 33 -11.10 -14.35 -10.96
N LEU A 34 -10.20 -14.14 -11.94
CA LEU A 34 -10.06 -12.87 -12.65
C LEU A 34 -11.37 -12.35 -13.24
N ARG A 35 -12.31 -13.23 -13.62
CA ARG A 35 -13.62 -12.81 -14.16
C ARG A 35 -14.50 -12.11 -13.12
N ARG A 36 -14.19 -12.29 -11.83
CA ARG A 36 -14.93 -11.71 -10.70
C ARG A 36 -14.29 -10.42 -10.19
N ILE A 37 -13.01 -10.20 -10.48
CA ILE A 37 -12.28 -8.98 -10.12
C ILE A 37 -12.56 -7.93 -11.18
N LYS A 38 -13.49 -7.03 -10.87
CA LYS A 38 -13.98 -6.00 -11.80
C LYS A 38 -13.19 -4.70 -11.76
N LYS A 39 -12.33 -4.51 -10.75
CA LYS A 39 -11.59 -3.28 -10.47
C LYS A 39 -10.24 -3.60 -9.86
N VAL A 40 -9.27 -2.72 -10.11
CA VAL A 40 -7.91 -2.81 -9.57
C VAL A 40 -7.82 -2.02 -8.26
N PHE A 41 -8.36 -0.80 -8.23
CA PHE A 41 -8.46 0.00 -7.02
C PHE A 41 -9.52 -0.54 -6.07
N SER A 42 -9.27 -0.36 -4.77
CA SER A 42 -10.11 -0.88 -3.68
C SER A 42 -10.28 -2.41 -3.67
N CYS A 43 -9.50 -3.14 -4.46
CA CYS A 43 -9.36 -4.59 -4.34
C CYS A 43 -8.33 -4.91 -3.24
N ASP A 44 -8.57 -5.99 -2.50
CA ASP A 44 -7.60 -6.48 -1.52
C ASP A 44 -6.25 -6.80 -2.20
N LEU A 45 -5.16 -6.38 -1.58
CA LEU A 45 -3.82 -6.48 -2.13
C LEU A 45 -3.43 -7.93 -2.43
N THR A 46 -3.68 -8.83 -1.48
CA THR A 46 -3.36 -10.26 -1.63
C THR A 46 -4.20 -10.90 -2.73
N THR A 47 -5.48 -10.53 -2.80
CA THR A 47 -6.42 -11.00 -3.81
C THR A 47 -6.00 -10.60 -5.21
N LEU A 48 -5.66 -9.32 -5.41
CA LEU A 48 -5.23 -8.80 -6.71
C LEU A 48 -3.94 -9.49 -7.18
N VAL A 49 -2.93 -9.58 -6.31
CA VAL A 49 -1.63 -10.19 -6.62
C VAL A 49 -1.79 -11.67 -6.99
N LYS A 50 -2.59 -12.43 -6.22
CA LYS A 50 -2.88 -13.84 -6.52
C LYS A 50 -3.61 -14.01 -7.85
N ALA A 51 -4.61 -13.18 -8.13
CA ALA A 51 -5.39 -13.29 -9.34
C ALA A 51 -4.59 -13.04 -10.61
N HIS A 52 -3.69 -12.05 -10.57
CA HIS A 52 -2.81 -11.69 -11.67
C HIS A 52 -1.53 -12.53 -11.72
N ASN A 53 -1.31 -13.42 -10.74
CA ASN A 53 -0.12 -14.25 -10.61
C ASN A 53 1.19 -13.42 -10.66
N THR A 54 1.18 -12.29 -9.96
CA THR A 54 2.34 -11.40 -9.80
C THR A 54 2.86 -11.46 -8.37
N THR A 55 3.93 -10.74 -8.05
CA THR A 55 4.42 -10.56 -6.66
C THR A 55 3.90 -9.29 -6.00
N ARG A 56 3.51 -8.30 -6.81
CA ARG A 56 2.99 -7.00 -6.39
C ARG A 56 2.03 -6.44 -7.45
N PRO A 57 1.21 -5.42 -7.13
CA PRO A 57 0.25 -4.84 -8.06
C PRO A 57 0.89 -4.10 -9.23
N MET A 58 0.28 -4.21 -10.41
CA MET A 58 0.71 -3.46 -11.60
C MET A 58 0.67 -1.94 -11.40
N VAL A 59 -0.26 -1.42 -10.58
CA VAL A 59 -0.33 0.02 -10.26
C VAL A 59 0.95 0.49 -9.59
N VAL A 60 1.46 -0.29 -8.63
CA VAL A 60 2.69 0.04 -7.91
C VAL A 60 3.88 0.03 -8.87
N ASP A 61 3.99 -1.01 -9.71
CA ASP A 61 5.06 -1.14 -10.70
C ASP A 61 5.08 -0.02 -11.73
N MET A 62 3.93 0.21 -12.37
CA MET A 62 3.83 1.16 -13.47
C MET A 62 4.03 2.60 -12.95
N CYS A 63 3.40 2.96 -11.84
CA CYS A 63 3.56 4.30 -11.26
C CYS A 63 4.99 4.56 -10.80
N ILE A 64 5.62 3.63 -10.07
CA ILE A 64 7.01 3.79 -9.61
C ILE A 64 7.95 3.91 -10.81
N LYS A 65 7.79 3.05 -11.83
CA LYS A 65 8.61 3.10 -13.04
C LYS A 65 8.50 4.45 -13.75
N GLU A 66 7.30 4.99 -13.89
CA GLU A 66 7.07 6.29 -14.53
C GLU A 66 7.64 7.45 -13.69
N ILE A 67 7.47 7.40 -12.36
CA ILE A 67 8.03 8.40 -11.44
C ILE A 67 9.56 8.38 -11.46
N GLU A 68 10.17 7.20 -11.47
CA GLU A 68 11.63 7.09 -11.55
C GLU A 68 12.18 7.55 -12.90
N LEU A 69 11.42 7.38 -13.97
CA LEU A 69 11.83 7.73 -15.32
C LEU A 69 11.98 9.25 -15.51
N ARG A 70 11.10 10.06 -14.90
CA ARG A 70 11.04 11.51 -15.17
C ARG A 70 10.81 12.42 -13.95
N GLY A 71 10.56 11.85 -12.78
CA GLY A 71 10.04 12.58 -11.61
C GLY A 71 11.01 12.78 -10.45
N LEU A 72 12.16 12.09 -10.41
CA LEU A 72 13.02 12.05 -9.22
C LEU A 72 13.56 13.41 -8.78
N GLN A 73 13.71 14.35 -9.70
CA GLN A 73 14.18 15.72 -9.41
C GLN A 73 13.04 16.73 -9.27
N SER A 74 11.78 16.29 -9.35
CA SER A 74 10.63 17.20 -9.22
C SER A 74 10.52 17.72 -7.79
N GLU A 75 10.50 19.04 -7.62
CA GLU A 75 10.38 19.68 -6.31
C GLU A 75 9.13 19.21 -5.56
N GLY A 76 9.34 18.78 -4.31
CA GLY A 76 8.27 18.32 -3.43
C GLY A 76 7.57 17.04 -3.91
N LEU A 77 8.26 16.15 -4.63
CA LEU A 77 7.72 14.86 -5.07
C LEU A 77 6.98 14.14 -3.91
N TYR A 78 5.80 13.60 -4.19
CA TYR A 78 4.83 13.05 -3.22
C TYR A 78 4.20 14.04 -2.22
N ARG A 79 4.83 15.17 -1.91
CA ARG A 79 4.24 16.22 -1.07
C ARG A 79 3.28 17.10 -1.86
N VAL A 80 3.66 17.52 -3.06
CA VAL A 80 2.82 18.30 -3.98
C VAL A 80 1.75 17.37 -4.57
N SER A 81 0.53 17.89 -4.66
CA SER A 81 -0.61 17.17 -5.25
C SER A 81 -0.85 17.66 -6.66
N GLY A 82 -0.96 16.72 -7.60
CA GLY A 82 -1.49 17.01 -8.93
C GLY A 82 -3.00 17.27 -8.89
N PHE A 83 -3.57 17.61 -10.05
CA PHE A 83 -5.02 17.82 -10.18
C PHE A 83 -5.81 16.56 -9.82
N SER A 84 -6.77 16.70 -8.89
CA SER A 84 -7.56 15.57 -8.38
C SER A 84 -8.36 14.85 -9.46
N GLU A 85 -8.86 15.59 -10.45
CA GLU A 85 -9.58 15.02 -11.60
C GLU A 85 -8.68 14.08 -12.41
N HIS A 86 -7.45 14.50 -12.74
CA HIS A 86 -6.51 13.64 -13.47
C HIS A 86 -6.01 12.44 -12.63
N ILE A 87 -5.90 12.59 -11.31
CA ILE A 87 -5.57 11.45 -10.43
C ILE A 87 -6.68 10.40 -10.51
N GLU A 88 -7.95 10.84 -10.52
CA GLU A 88 -9.10 9.98 -10.68
C GLU A 88 -9.18 9.37 -12.08
N ASP A 89 -8.78 10.09 -13.13
CA ASP A 89 -8.67 9.55 -14.49
C ASP A 89 -7.64 8.42 -14.58
N VAL A 90 -6.49 8.55 -13.92
CA VAL A 90 -5.49 7.47 -13.81
C VAL A 90 -6.08 6.27 -13.07
N ARG A 91 -6.82 6.50 -11.98
CA ARG A 91 -7.52 5.44 -11.23
C ARG A 91 -8.46 4.66 -12.15
N LEU A 92 -9.29 5.36 -12.91
CA LEU A 92 -10.24 4.78 -13.85
C LEU A 92 -9.54 4.04 -15.01
N ALA A 93 -8.40 4.55 -15.49
CA ALA A 93 -7.60 3.90 -16.51
C ALA A 93 -7.08 2.54 -16.01
N PHE A 94 -6.56 2.45 -14.79
CA PHE A 94 -6.15 1.17 -14.20
C PHE A 94 -7.32 0.21 -13.97
N ASP A 95 -8.46 0.70 -13.47
CA ASP A 95 -9.66 -0.13 -13.27
C ASP A 95 -10.18 -0.74 -14.58
N ARG A 96 -10.06 -0.01 -15.69
CA ARG A 96 -10.56 -0.43 -17.01
C ARG A 96 -9.54 -1.27 -17.79
N ASP A 97 -8.30 -0.80 -17.86
CA ASP A 97 -7.29 -1.31 -18.79
C ASP A 97 -6.18 -2.12 -18.11
N GLY A 98 -6.12 -2.12 -16.77
CA GLY A 98 -5.12 -2.85 -15.99
C GLY A 98 -3.69 -2.49 -16.41
N GLU A 99 -2.89 -3.50 -16.75
CA GLU A 99 -1.50 -3.33 -17.23
C GLU A 99 -1.36 -2.54 -18.54
N LYS A 100 -2.46 -2.33 -19.28
CA LYS A 100 -2.48 -1.57 -20.53
C LYS A 100 -2.83 -0.10 -20.33
N ALA A 101 -3.05 0.36 -19.09
CA ALA A 101 -3.33 1.75 -18.79
C ALA A 101 -2.17 2.65 -19.25
N ASP A 102 -2.46 3.67 -20.06
CA ASP A 102 -1.47 4.65 -20.48
C ASP A 102 -1.34 5.75 -19.42
N ILE A 103 -0.21 5.73 -18.70
CA ILE A 103 0.16 6.74 -17.70
C ILE A 103 1.38 7.57 -18.13
N SER A 104 1.71 7.54 -19.43
CA SER A 104 2.90 8.20 -19.97
C SER A 104 2.82 9.72 -19.85
N ALA A 105 3.98 10.36 -19.96
CA ALA A 105 4.09 11.83 -20.01
C ALA A 105 3.21 12.48 -21.08
N ASN A 106 2.93 11.80 -22.21
CA ASN A 106 2.09 12.33 -23.28
C ASN A 106 0.64 12.55 -22.83
N VAL A 107 0.14 11.71 -21.93
CA VAL A 107 -1.21 11.80 -21.38
C VAL A 107 -1.19 12.66 -20.11
N TYR A 108 -0.25 12.40 -19.20
CA TYR A 108 -0.15 13.09 -17.92
C TYR A 108 1.22 13.75 -17.76
N ASN A 109 1.35 14.98 -18.26
CA ASN A 109 2.60 15.74 -18.18
C ASN A 109 3.07 15.99 -16.73
N ASP A 110 2.15 16.32 -15.82
CA ASP A 110 2.48 16.55 -14.40
C ASP A 110 2.69 15.23 -13.66
N ILE A 111 3.91 15.00 -13.17
CA ILE A 111 4.25 13.76 -12.46
C ILE A 111 3.53 13.65 -11.10
N ASN A 112 3.09 14.76 -10.51
CA ASN A 112 2.37 14.74 -9.25
C ASN A 112 0.99 14.07 -9.39
N ILE A 113 0.48 13.92 -10.61
CA ILE A 113 -0.70 13.11 -10.92
C ILE A 113 -0.38 11.62 -10.68
N ILE A 114 0.73 11.12 -11.22
CA ILE A 114 1.13 9.72 -11.07
C ILE A 114 1.51 9.42 -9.62
N ALA A 115 2.25 10.33 -8.97
CA ALA A 115 2.56 10.26 -7.55
C ALA A 115 1.29 10.28 -6.68
N GLY A 116 0.30 11.08 -7.07
CA GLY A 116 -1.02 11.15 -6.46
C GLY A 116 -1.81 9.84 -6.62
N ALA A 117 -1.82 9.26 -7.82
CA ALA A 117 -2.50 8.00 -8.11
C ALA A 117 -1.88 6.82 -7.34
N LEU A 118 -0.55 6.77 -7.22
CA LEU A 118 0.11 5.77 -6.38
C LEU A 118 -0.30 5.90 -4.90
N LYS A 119 -0.28 7.12 -4.35
CA LYS A 119 -0.75 7.37 -2.98
C LYS A 119 -2.22 6.98 -2.80
N LEU A 120 -3.07 7.32 -3.76
CA LEU A 120 -4.49 6.98 -3.76
C LEU A 120 -4.68 5.45 -3.74
N TYR A 121 -3.95 4.73 -4.58
CA TYR A 121 -4.02 3.27 -4.65
C TYR A 121 -3.72 2.63 -3.29
N LEU A 122 -2.63 3.03 -2.66
CA LEU A 122 -2.18 2.49 -1.37
C LEU A 122 -3.17 2.82 -0.24
N ARG A 123 -3.77 4.02 -0.30
CA ARG A 123 -4.76 4.48 0.69
C ARG A 123 -6.11 3.76 0.55
N ASP A 124 -6.52 3.45 -0.67
CA ASP A 124 -7.83 2.85 -0.97
C ASP A 124 -7.85 1.33 -0.77
N LEU A 125 -6.72 0.71 -0.40
CA LEU A 125 -6.67 -0.71 -0.07
C LEU A 125 -7.61 -1.02 1.12
N PRO A 126 -8.45 -2.06 1.03
CA PRO A 126 -9.31 -2.47 2.15
C PRO A 126 -8.53 -2.84 3.42
N ILE A 127 -7.33 -3.39 3.24
CA ILE A 127 -6.36 -3.64 4.30
C ILE A 127 -5.11 -2.82 3.94
N PRO A 128 -4.64 -1.91 4.82
CA PRO A 128 -3.46 -1.09 4.55
C PRO A 128 -2.22 -1.97 4.32
N VAL A 129 -1.24 -1.43 3.61
CA VAL A 129 0.03 -2.12 3.33
C VAL A 129 0.66 -2.63 4.62
N ILE A 130 0.79 -1.76 5.63
CA ILE A 130 1.07 -2.20 7.00
C ILE A 130 -0.26 -2.60 7.64
N THR A 131 -0.54 -3.90 7.63
CA THR A 131 -1.85 -4.45 8.02
C THR A 131 -2.27 -4.05 9.45
N PHE A 132 -3.58 -4.04 9.70
CA PHE A 132 -4.14 -3.75 11.03
C PHE A 132 -3.59 -4.66 12.14
N HIS A 133 -3.31 -5.93 11.84
CA HIS A 133 -2.74 -6.89 12.78
C HIS A 133 -1.31 -6.49 13.22
N VAL A 134 -0.56 -5.90 12.30
CA VAL A 134 0.86 -5.58 12.49
C VAL A 134 1.05 -4.13 13.00
N TYR A 135 0.05 -3.27 12.79
CA TYR A 135 0.06 -1.86 13.22
C TYR A 135 0.53 -1.66 14.66
N SER A 136 -0.07 -2.35 15.63
CA SER A 136 0.24 -2.15 17.06
C SER A 136 1.70 -2.48 17.40
N LYS A 137 2.29 -3.49 16.75
CA LYS A 137 3.70 -3.85 16.93
C LYS A 137 4.63 -2.76 16.43
N PHE A 138 4.34 -2.20 15.26
CA PHE A 138 5.11 -1.07 14.72
C PHE A 138 5.03 0.17 15.61
N ILE A 139 3.83 0.50 16.12
CA ILE A 139 3.68 1.63 17.06
C ILE A 139 4.45 1.39 18.36
N GLN A 140 4.49 0.15 18.88
CA GLN A 140 5.28 -0.20 20.06
C GLN A 140 6.78 -0.09 19.78
N ALA A 141 7.25 -0.59 18.63
CA ALA A 141 8.64 -0.47 18.21
C ALA A 141 9.08 0.99 18.15
N ALA A 142 8.27 1.87 17.55
CA ALA A 142 8.54 3.31 17.48
C ALA A 142 8.68 4.00 18.84
N LYS A 143 8.10 3.43 19.91
CA LYS A 143 8.18 3.96 21.29
C LYS A 143 9.43 3.48 22.03
N MET A 144 10.18 2.51 21.49
CA MET A 144 11.38 1.98 22.12
C MET A 144 12.51 3.04 22.12
N PRO A 145 13.18 3.28 23.26
CA PRO A 145 14.17 4.34 23.37
C PRO A 145 15.51 3.98 22.70
N ASN A 146 15.91 2.71 22.74
CA ASN A 146 17.16 2.24 22.16
C ASN A 146 16.99 2.00 20.64
N PRO A 147 17.83 2.59 19.77
CA PRO A 147 17.69 2.46 18.31
C PRO A 147 17.85 1.03 17.78
N ASP A 148 18.77 0.24 18.33
CA ASP A 148 19.06 -1.11 17.84
C ASP A 148 17.87 -2.04 18.08
N THR A 149 17.38 -2.07 19.33
CA THR A 149 16.20 -2.85 19.71
C THR A 149 14.92 -2.36 19.02
N ARG A 150 14.84 -1.07 18.67
CA ARG A 150 13.76 -0.53 17.82
C ARG A 150 13.82 -1.14 16.41
N LEU A 151 14.99 -1.16 15.78
CA LEU A 151 15.16 -1.72 14.43
C LEU A 151 14.90 -3.23 14.41
N GLU A 152 15.35 -3.96 15.42
CA GLU A 152 15.03 -5.39 15.60
C GLU A 152 13.51 -5.61 15.68
N ALA A 153 12.80 -4.84 16.52
CA ALA A 153 11.35 -4.95 16.64
C ALA A 153 10.59 -4.56 15.36
N ILE A 154 11.11 -3.60 14.58
CA ILE A 154 10.58 -3.26 13.25
C ILE A 154 10.75 -4.46 12.30
N HIS A 155 11.94 -5.06 12.26
CA HIS A 155 12.21 -6.23 11.43
C HIS A 155 11.29 -7.42 11.79
N GLU A 156 11.11 -7.72 13.07
CA GLU A 156 10.15 -8.73 13.53
C GLU A 156 8.71 -8.41 13.07
N GLY A 157 8.33 -7.13 13.05
CA GLY A 157 7.05 -6.67 12.52
C GLY A 157 6.90 -6.94 11.02
N LEU A 158 7.95 -6.72 10.24
CA LEU A 158 7.95 -6.98 8.80
C LEU A 158 7.72 -8.46 8.48
N LEU A 159 8.33 -9.37 9.25
CA LEU A 159 8.17 -10.82 9.08
C LEU A 159 6.74 -11.33 9.32
N LEU A 160 5.88 -10.51 9.94
CA LEU A 160 4.46 -10.83 10.17
C LEU A 160 3.53 -10.33 9.06
N LEU A 161 4.04 -9.57 8.09
CA LEU A 161 3.25 -9.11 6.96
C LEU A 161 2.93 -10.27 6.00
N PRO A 162 1.72 -10.31 5.42
CA PRO A 162 1.44 -11.23 4.33
C PRO A 162 2.41 -10.99 3.14
N PRO A 163 2.76 -12.02 2.35
CA PRO A 163 3.76 -11.88 1.28
C PRO A 163 3.51 -10.74 0.30
N ALA A 164 2.25 -10.54 -0.13
CA ALA A 164 1.88 -9.46 -1.05
C ALA A 164 2.10 -8.07 -0.42
N HIS A 165 1.84 -7.93 0.88
CA HIS A 165 2.07 -6.68 1.63
C HIS A 165 3.56 -6.43 1.85
N TYR A 166 4.32 -7.45 2.21
CA TYR A 166 5.77 -7.36 2.40
C TYR A 166 6.47 -6.94 1.09
N GLU A 167 6.22 -7.62 -0.03
CA GLU A 167 6.87 -7.29 -1.30
C GLU A 167 6.46 -5.92 -1.84
N THR A 168 5.20 -5.53 -1.65
CA THR A 168 4.73 -4.19 -2.02
C THR A 168 5.42 -3.11 -1.17
N LEU A 169 5.53 -3.34 0.14
CA LEU A 169 6.20 -2.41 1.05
C LEU A 169 7.69 -2.29 0.72
N ARG A 170 8.37 -3.43 0.54
CA ARG A 170 9.79 -3.48 0.18
C ARG A 170 10.10 -2.68 -1.07
N TYR A 171 9.36 -2.94 -2.15
CA TYR A 171 9.57 -2.24 -3.42
C TYR A 171 9.28 -0.73 -3.31
N LEU A 172 8.26 -0.35 -2.54
CA LEU A 172 8.00 1.06 -2.24
C LEU A 172 9.13 1.70 -1.44
N MET A 173 9.66 1.03 -0.40
CA MET A 173 10.77 1.57 0.40
C MET A 173 12.03 1.74 -0.44
N MET A 174 12.36 0.79 -1.33
CA MET A 174 13.46 0.92 -2.31
C MET A 174 13.30 2.18 -3.16
N HIS A 175 12.09 2.39 -3.70
CA HIS A 175 11.79 3.58 -4.49
C HIS A 175 11.93 4.87 -3.67
N LEU A 176 11.36 4.92 -2.48
CA LEU A 176 11.43 6.11 -1.63
C LEU A 176 12.87 6.40 -1.17
N LYS A 177 13.67 5.36 -0.90
CA LYS A 177 15.11 5.50 -0.64
C LYS A 177 15.80 6.15 -1.84
N LYS A 178 15.50 5.72 -3.07
CA LYS A 178 16.01 6.37 -4.28
C LYS A 178 15.58 7.84 -4.38
N VAL A 179 14.33 8.19 -4.04
CA VAL A 179 13.89 9.60 -3.99
C VAL A 179 14.74 10.43 -3.04
N THR A 180 15.09 9.90 -1.86
CA THR A 180 15.97 10.62 -0.91
C THR A 180 17.37 10.90 -1.46
N MET A 181 17.87 10.11 -2.41
CA MET A 181 19.17 10.37 -3.05
C MET A 181 19.18 11.63 -3.93
N PHE A 182 17.99 12.11 -4.31
CA PHE A 182 17.78 13.34 -5.09
C PHE A 182 17.27 14.50 -4.22
N GLU A 183 17.42 14.43 -2.89
CA GLU A 183 16.94 15.47 -1.95
C GLU A 183 17.43 16.89 -2.30
N LYS A 184 18.63 17.02 -2.88
CA LYS A 184 19.17 18.32 -3.29
C LYS A 184 18.32 19.04 -4.34
N ASP A 185 17.60 18.28 -5.17
CA ASP A 185 16.74 18.80 -6.22
C ASP A 185 15.25 18.76 -5.79
N ASN A 186 14.80 17.63 -5.24
CA ASN A 186 13.38 17.43 -4.93
C ASN A 186 12.98 17.90 -3.52
N PHE A 187 13.92 18.19 -2.62
CA PHE A 187 13.70 18.61 -1.22
C PHE A 187 12.96 17.59 -0.33
N MET A 188 13.02 16.30 -0.67
CA MET A 188 12.33 15.21 0.04
C MET A 188 13.31 14.21 0.67
N ASN A 189 13.64 14.41 1.94
CA ASN A 189 14.27 13.39 2.79
C ASN A 189 13.27 12.34 3.32
N SER A 190 13.82 11.32 4.00
CA SER A 190 13.09 10.27 4.70
C SER A 190 12.06 10.80 5.69
N GLU A 191 12.39 11.87 6.42
CA GLU A 191 11.48 12.50 7.39
C GLU A 191 10.26 13.14 6.69
N ASN A 192 10.48 13.89 5.62
CA ASN A 192 9.44 14.53 4.81
C ASN A 192 8.55 13.47 4.13
N LEU A 193 9.15 12.42 3.58
CA LEU A 193 8.41 11.30 2.99
C LEU A 193 7.62 10.53 4.05
N GLY A 194 8.17 10.37 5.26
CA GLY A 194 7.47 9.75 6.39
C GLY A 194 6.19 10.49 6.78
N ILE A 195 6.16 11.82 6.68
CA ILE A 195 4.93 12.61 6.91
C ILE A 195 3.85 12.25 5.89
N VAL A 196 4.22 12.09 4.62
CA VAL A 196 3.28 11.80 3.54
C VAL A 196 2.79 10.35 3.59
N PHE A 197 3.70 9.41 3.78
CA PHE A 197 3.41 7.98 3.67
C PHE A 197 2.98 7.32 4.98
N GLY A 198 3.28 7.91 6.15
CA GLY A 198 2.81 7.45 7.45
C GLY A 198 1.30 7.15 7.48
N PRO A 199 0.43 8.17 7.26
CA PRO A 199 -1.02 7.97 7.23
C PRO A 199 -1.53 7.23 5.98
N THR A 200 -0.71 7.13 4.93
CA THR A 200 -1.08 6.43 3.69
C THR A 200 -0.91 4.92 3.84
N LEU A 201 0.16 4.47 4.50
CA LEU A 201 0.53 3.06 4.62
C LEU A 201 0.05 2.41 5.92
N MET A 202 -0.27 3.23 6.93
CA MET A 202 -0.70 2.78 8.26
C MET A 202 -2.04 3.40 8.62
N GLN A 203 -2.97 2.57 9.09
CA GLN A 203 -4.25 3.02 9.63
C GLN A 203 -4.51 2.31 10.97
N PRO A 204 -4.94 3.03 12.02
CA PRO A 204 -5.29 2.40 13.28
C PRO A 204 -6.52 1.50 13.10
N PRO A 205 -6.57 0.33 13.77
CA PRO A 205 -7.70 -0.60 13.65
C PRO A 205 -9.00 -0.06 14.26
N GLU A 206 -8.92 0.88 15.19
CA GLU A 206 -10.07 1.54 15.81
C GLU A 206 -10.11 3.02 15.43
N GLN A 207 -11.30 3.53 15.07
CA GLN A 207 -11.54 4.94 14.74
C GLN A 207 -11.54 5.84 15.98
N ASN A 208 -10.65 5.61 16.95
CA ASN A 208 -10.46 6.53 18.04
C ASN A 208 -9.57 7.69 17.57
N ALA A 209 -10.21 8.83 17.29
CA ALA A 209 -9.54 10.02 16.76
C ALA A 209 -8.37 10.50 17.66
N LEU A 210 -8.50 10.38 18.99
CA LEU A 210 -7.46 10.83 19.93
C LEU A 210 -6.23 9.90 19.92
N ALA A 211 -6.45 8.58 19.85
CA ALA A 211 -5.35 7.62 19.72
C ALA A 211 -4.64 7.78 18.37
N THR A 212 -5.42 8.04 17.31
CA THR A 212 -4.91 8.29 15.96
C THR A 212 -3.97 9.48 15.92
N LEU A 213 -4.36 10.61 16.53
CA LEU A 213 -3.53 11.83 16.59
C LEU A 213 -2.22 11.60 17.34
N ASN A 214 -2.25 10.84 18.44
CA ASN A 214 -1.08 10.52 19.24
C ASN A 214 -0.11 9.57 18.52
N ASP A 215 -0.63 8.73 17.60
CA ASP A 215 0.17 7.77 16.85
C ASP A 215 0.75 8.33 15.55
N MET A 216 0.24 9.44 15.01
CA MET A 216 0.76 10.04 13.77
C MET A 216 2.28 10.26 13.78
N ARG A 217 2.82 10.73 14.93
CA ARG A 217 4.27 10.92 15.08
C ARG A 217 5.05 9.61 14.97
N HIS A 218 4.47 8.50 15.45
CA HIS A 218 5.08 7.18 15.42
C HIS A 218 4.94 6.56 14.03
N GLN A 219 3.81 6.75 13.35
CA GLN A 219 3.63 6.33 11.96
C GLN A 219 4.66 6.99 11.04
N LYS A 220 4.84 8.32 11.16
CA LYS A 220 5.89 9.07 10.46
C LYS A 220 7.26 8.46 10.72
N LEU A 221 7.61 8.24 11.99
CA LEU A 221 8.91 7.70 12.39
C LEU A 221 9.14 6.29 11.83
N ILE A 222 8.12 5.43 11.84
CA ILE A 222 8.22 4.09 11.25
C ILE A 222 8.56 4.17 9.77
N ILE A 223 7.83 4.95 8.99
CA ILE A 223 8.10 5.06 7.56
C ILE A 223 9.48 5.68 7.30
N GLN A 224 9.86 6.69 8.07
CA GLN A 224 11.20 7.26 8.00
C GLN A 224 12.29 6.20 8.19
N LEU A 225 12.19 5.37 9.25
CA LEU A 225 13.17 4.32 9.54
C LEU A 225 13.19 3.21 8.49
N LEU A 226 12.01 2.84 7.96
CA LEU A 226 11.90 1.86 6.88
C LEU A 226 12.60 2.36 5.60
N ILE A 227 12.53 3.67 5.31
CA ILE A 227 13.26 4.27 4.18
C ILE A 227 14.76 4.33 4.48
N GLU A 228 15.14 4.78 5.68
CA GLU A 228 16.55 4.97 6.06
C GLU A 228 17.34 3.66 6.06
N HIS A 229 16.75 2.58 6.56
CA HIS A 229 17.37 1.27 6.76
C HIS A 229 16.83 0.20 5.81
N GLU A 230 16.32 0.61 4.65
CA GLU A 230 15.72 -0.29 3.65
C GLU A 230 16.66 -1.46 3.28
N ASP A 231 17.95 -1.17 3.11
CA ASP A 231 19.00 -2.11 2.73
C ASP A 231 19.33 -3.19 3.78
N VAL A 232 18.95 -2.96 5.03
CA VAL A 232 19.19 -3.88 6.15
C VAL A 232 17.92 -4.61 6.56
N LEU A 233 16.76 -3.96 6.45
CA LEU A 233 15.50 -4.49 6.96
C LEU A 233 14.81 -5.48 6.03
N PHE A 234 15.05 -5.38 4.71
CA PHE A 234 14.36 -6.14 3.67
C PHE A 234 15.28 -7.07 2.87
#